data_AF-A0A285F467-F1
#
_entry.id   AF-A0A285F467-F1
#
_cell.length_a   1.000
_cell.length_b   1.000
_cell.length_c   1.000
_cell.angle_alpha   90.00
_cell.angle_beta   90.00
_cell.angle_gamma   90.00
#
_symmetry.space_group_name_H-M   'P 1'
#
loop_
_entity.id
_entity.type
_entity.pdbx_description
1 polymer ?
#
loop_
_entity_poly.entity_id
_entity_poly.type
_entity_poly.pdbx_seq_one_letter_code
_entity_poly.pdbx_strand_id
1 'polypeptide(L)' 'MLIIDRFEGDYAVIEMGTKTFNLPQEALLKTAKEGDVLEIIIDKEAKKDLKKEIDELVDELFE' A
#
# COMPACT_ATOMS: atom_id res chain seq x y z
N MET A 1 15.28 5.01 2.96
CA MET A 1 14.66 4.47 4.17
C MET A 1 13.37 5.23 4.37
N LEU A 2 12.27 4.52 4.62
CA LEU A 2 10.98 5.13 4.92
C LEU A 2 10.81 5.08 6.43
N ILE A 3 10.62 6.20 7.08
CA ILE A 3 10.55 6.27 8.54
C ILE A 3 9.32 7.06 8.93
N ILE A 4 8.56 6.57 9.91
CA ILE A 4 7.47 7.34 10.49
C ILE A 4 8.10 8.49 11.31
N ASP A 5 7.96 9.74 10.85
CA ASP A 5 8.43 10.92 11.61
C ASP A 5 7.48 11.20 12.78
N ARG A 6 6.19 11.36 12.47
CA ARG A 6 5.14 11.69 13.46
C ARG A 6 3.75 11.26 13.00
N PHE A 7 2.80 11.23 13.94
CA PHE A 7 1.37 11.15 13.63
C PHE A 7 0.68 12.51 13.81
N GLU A 8 -0.07 12.95 12.79
CA GLU A 8 -0.88 14.16 12.79
C GLU A 8 -2.35 13.81 12.52
N GLY A 9 -3.15 13.72 13.58
CA GLY A 9 -4.56 13.34 13.47
C GLY A 9 -4.73 11.96 12.85
N ASP A 10 -5.39 11.91 11.69
CA ASP A 10 -5.68 10.66 10.96
C ASP A 10 -4.57 10.27 9.96
N TYR A 11 -3.43 10.99 9.93
CA TYR A 11 -2.33 10.76 9.01
C TYR A 11 -1.00 10.55 9.74
N ALA A 12 -0.13 9.74 9.16
CA ALA A 12 1.27 9.61 9.52
C ALA A 12 2.14 10.34 8.50
N VAL A 13 3.08 11.14 8.98
CA VAL A 13 4.11 11.79 8.16
C VAL A 13 5.29 10.82 8.05
N ILE A 14 5.62 10.44 6.81
CA ILE A 14 6.70 9.52 6.51
C ILE A 14 7.85 10.27 5.87
N GLU A 15 9.05 10.12 6.41
CA GLU A 15 10.29 10.62 5.82
C GLU A 15 10.89 9.59 4.85
N MET A 16 11.22 10.06 3.65
CA MET A 16 11.89 9.29 2.59
C MET A 16 13.09 10.08 2.07
N GLY A 17 14.20 10.03 2.80
CA GLY A 17 15.41 10.77 2.44
C GLY A 17 15.17 12.27 2.59
N THR A 18 15.17 13.03 1.48
CA THR A 18 14.92 14.48 1.50
C THR A 18 13.47 14.87 1.28
N LYS A 19 12.58 13.89 1.12
CA LYS A 19 11.15 14.11 0.88
C LYS A 19 10.35 13.57 2.06
N THR A 20 9.20 14.18 2.30
CA THR A 20 8.19 13.67 3.22
C THR A 20 6.87 13.48 2.48
N PHE A 21 6.05 12.56 2.95
CA PHE A 21 4.70 12.37 2.44
C PHE A 21 3.76 11.92 3.56
N ASN A 22 2.47 12.14 3.35
CA ASN A 22 1.44 11.79 4.32
C ASN A 22 0.78 10.48 3.89
N LEU A 23 0.61 9.57 4.85
CA LEU A 23 -0.04 8.28 4.65
C LEU A 23 -1.18 8.17 5.67
N PRO A 24 -2.41 7.76 5.28
CA PRO A 24 -3.50 7.58 6.23
C PRO A 24 -3.10 6.59 7.32
N GLN A 25 -3.38 6.90 8.59
CA GLN A 25 -3.01 6.02 9.70
C GLN A 25 -3.67 4.63 9.56
N GLU A 26 -4.84 4.55 8.94
CA GLU A 26 -5.54 3.29 8.65
C GLU A 26 -4.78 2.34 7.72
N ALA A 27 -3.91 2.88 6.87
CA ALA A 27 -3.06 2.09 5.98
C ALA A 27 -1.80 1.58 6.68
N LEU A 28 -1.53 2.02 7.92
CA LEU A 28 -0.43 1.51 8.74
C LEU A 28 -0.89 0.39 9.66
N LEU A 29 0.07 -0.44 10.08
CA LEU A 29 -0.17 -1.43 11.12
C LEU A 29 -0.54 -0.72 12.43
N LYS A 30 -1.52 -1.24 13.16
CA LYS A 30 -1.94 -0.69 14.47
C LYS A 30 -0.81 -0.60 15.51
N THR A 31 0.27 -1.35 15.28
CA THR A 31 1.45 -1.39 16.14
C THR A 31 2.52 -0.37 15.75
N ALA A 32 2.36 0.33 14.63
CA ALA A 32 3.34 1.27 14.11
C ALA A 32 3.46 2.51 15.01
N LYS A 33 4.70 2.96 15.24
CA LYS A 33 5.06 4.11 16.08
C LYS A 33 6.02 5.03 15.37
N GLU A 34 6.16 6.24 15.91
CA GLU A 34 7.16 7.21 15.47
C GLU A 34 8.56 6.59 15.61
N GLY A 35 9.37 6.73 14.55
CA GLY A 35 10.68 6.10 14.41
C GLY A 35 10.68 4.71 13.78
N ASP A 36 9.52 4.08 13.54
CA ASP A 36 9.48 2.79 12.85
C ASP A 36 9.89 2.92 11.39
N VAL A 37 10.65 1.94 10.92
CA VAL A 37 11.09 1.85 9.52
C VAL A 37 10.09 1.03 8.71
N LEU A 38 9.59 1.62 7.63
CA LEU A 38 8.66 0.99 6.70
C LEU A 38 9.42 0.37 5.52
N GLU A 39 8.93 -0.79 5.07
CA GLU A 39 9.35 -1.42 3.82
C GLU A 39 8.13 -1.52 2.90
N ILE A 40 8.27 -1.01 1.67
CA ILE A 40 7.22 -1.12 0.65
C ILE A 40 7.62 -2.24 -0.31
N ILE A 41 6.81 -3.29 -0.33
CA ILE A 41 7.00 -4.45 -1.21
C ILE A 41 5.92 -4.41 -2.28
N ILE A 42 6.33 -4.55 -3.55
CA ILE A 42 5.39 -4.71 -4.66
C ILE A 42 5.18 -6.20 -4.88
N ASP A 43 4.00 -6.70 -4.52
CA ASP A 43 3.57 -8.05 -4.89
C ASP A 43 3.18 -8.07 -6.38
N LYS A 44 3.99 -8.76 -7.19
CA LYS A 44 3.75 -8.93 -8.63
C LYS A 44 2.94 -10.19 -8.95
N GLU A 45 2.77 -11.11 -8.00
CA GLU A 45 2.06 -12.37 -8.18
C GLU A 45 0.56 -12.22 -7.88
N ALA A 46 0.17 -11.27 -7.03
CA ALA A 46 -1.23 -10.88 -6.81
C ALA A 46 -1.96 -10.42 -8.09
N LYS A 47 -1.23 -10.14 -9.19
CA LYS A 47 -1.76 -9.77 -10.50
C LYS A 47 -1.91 -10.95 -11.47
N LYS A 48 -2.07 -12.18 -10.97
CA LYS A 48 -2.44 -13.34 -11.80
C LYS A 48 -3.92 -13.69 -11.75
N ASP A 49 -4.65 -13.20 -10.74
CA ASP A 49 -6.07 -13.52 -10.55
C ASP A 49 -7.01 -12.46 -11.16
N LEU A 50 -6.67 -11.16 -11.11
CA LEU A 50 -7.54 -10.10 -11.66
C LEU A 50 -7.66 -10.14 -13.20
N LYS A 51 -6.69 -10.74 -13.90
CA LYS A 51 -6.76 -10.89 -15.36
C LYS A 51 -7.64 -12.06 -15.79
N LYS A 52 -7.88 -13.01 -14.88
CA LYS A 52 -8.62 -14.24 -15.17
C LYS A 52 -10.13 -14.02 -15.14
N GLU A 53 -10.62 -13.22 -14.19
CA GLU A 53 -12.06 -12.88 -14.12
C GLU A 53 -12.55 -12.10 -15.35
N ILE A 54 -11.71 -11.27 -15.97
CA ILE A 54 -12.09 -10.53 -17.19
C ILE A 54 -12.16 -11.46 -18.41
N ASP A 55 -11.21 -12.39 -18.55
CA ASP A 55 -11.21 -13.33 -19.68
C ASP A 55 -12.36 -14.36 -19.53
N GLU A 56 -12.68 -14.82 -18.32
CA GLU A 56 -13.80 -15.75 -18.06
C GLU A 56 -15.17 -15.12 -18.35
N LEU A 57 -15.38 -13.83 -18.04
CA LEU A 57 -16.62 -13.10 -18.37
C LEU A 57 -16.79 -12.85 -19.88
N VAL A 58 -15.69 -12.81 -20.63
CA VAL A 58 -15.73 -12.65 -22.08
C VAL A 58 -16.12 -13.97 -22.75
N ASP A 59 -15.55 -15.10 -22.32
CA ASP A 59 -15.90 -16.41 -22.88
C ASP A 59 -17.38 -16.78 -22.64
N GLU A 60 -17.98 -16.39 -21.50
CA GLU A 60 -19.40 -16.61 -21.20
C GLU A 60 -20.38 -15.81 -22.09
N LEU A 61 -19.92 -14.73 -22.74
CA LEU A 61 -20.75 -13.86 -23.60
C LEU A 61 -20.72 -14.27 -25.07
N PHE A 62 -19.78 -15.14 -25.47
CA PHE A 62 -19.59 -15.58 -26.86
C PHE A 62 -19.90 -17.07 -27.11
N GLU A 63 -20.43 -17.79 -26.11
CA GLU A 63 -21.22 -19.03 -26.29
C GLU A 63 -22.73 -18.75 -26.39
#